data_AF-A0A0L0VJ23-F1
#
_entry.id   AF-A0A0L0VJ23-F1
#
_cell.length_a   1.000
_cell.length_b   1.000
_cell.length_c   1.000
_cell.angle_alpha   90.00
_cell.angle_beta   90.00
_cell.angle_gamma   90.00
#
_symmetry.space_group_name_H-M   'P 1'
#
loop_
_entity.id
_entity.type
_entity.pdbx_description
1 polymer ?
#
loop_
_entity_poly.entity_id
_entity_poly.type
_entity_poly.pdbx_seq_one_letter_code
_entity_poly.pdbx_strand_id
1 'polypeptide(L)'
;MDDLGVWRYLDALGIAPEKVIQKKDYTKMIVHMEQVHEATVWQCLRTVIGIENNIVEEKLLVIASDKWNEIIETCYNRFCSPEAREESEKNASLNNLLIHMQDFSTVVEANRAMKAGDVGRLINIWKMWVFMTQSLPGLTHYSAYLPRLVLFITEILPPSLAKLIRHTLLVLPSGRPGHFVAKDFFLENYNYWLKHFYTRGGMGTQVDRLKTLYSSNIPLVSDLMNAPITGQIYSFFF
;
A
#
# COMPACT_ATOMS: atom_id res chain seq x y z
N MET A 1 -9.40 -0.34 -25.29
CA MET A 1 -8.50 -1.06 -24.38
C MET A 1 -9.34 -1.29 -23.15
N ASP A 2 -9.89 -2.49 -23.02
CA ASP A 2 -10.87 -2.77 -21.97
C ASP A 2 -10.18 -2.62 -20.61
N ASP A 3 -10.77 -1.78 -19.75
CA ASP A 3 -10.28 -1.56 -18.41
C ASP A 3 -10.61 -2.80 -17.58
N LEU A 4 -9.63 -3.65 -17.28
CA LEU A 4 -9.83 -4.89 -16.50
C LEU A 4 -9.38 -4.72 -15.04
N GLY A 5 -9.01 -3.51 -14.63
CA GLY A 5 -8.45 -3.25 -13.31
C GLY A 5 -9.47 -2.75 -12.28
N VAL A 6 -8.93 -2.28 -11.15
CA VAL A 6 -9.65 -1.60 -10.04
C VAL A 6 -10.72 -0.61 -10.50
N TRP A 7 -10.47 0.10 -11.61
CA TRP A 7 -11.32 1.17 -12.10
C TRP A 7 -12.73 0.71 -12.46
N ARG A 8 -12.91 -0.54 -12.94
CA ARG A 8 -14.26 -1.11 -13.15
C ARG A 8 -15.05 -1.25 -11.86
N TYR A 9 -14.38 -1.55 -10.76
CA TYR A 9 -15.04 -1.68 -9.46
C TYR A 9 -15.36 -0.32 -8.86
N LEU A 10 -14.48 0.67 -9.01
CA LEU A 10 -14.79 2.05 -8.61
C LEU A 10 -15.99 2.59 -9.38
N ASP A 11 -16.03 2.36 -10.69
CA ASP A 11 -17.17 2.74 -11.55
C ASP A 11 -18.46 2.01 -11.12
N ALA A 12 -18.39 0.71 -10.83
CA ALA A 12 -19.52 -0.07 -10.31
C ALA A 12 -19.99 0.40 -8.91
N LEU A 13 -19.09 0.95 -8.10
CA LEU A 13 -19.39 1.56 -6.81
C LEU A 13 -19.88 3.02 -6.93
N GLY A 14 -20.02 3.54 -8.15
CA GLY A 14 -20.46 4.92 -8.41
C GLY A 14 -19.39 5.98 -8.09
N ILE A 15 -18.15 5.55 -7.85
CA ILE A 15 -17.02 6.45 -7.63
C ILE A 15 -16.45 6.77 -8.99
N ALA A 16 -16.74 7.96 -9.52
CA ALA A 16 -16.13 8.44 -10.75
C ALA A 16 -14.61 8.46 -10.57
N PRO A 17 -13.87 7.52 -11.17
CA PRO A 17 -12.44 7.49 -10.97
C PRO A 17 -11.87 8.72 -11.65
N GLU A 18 -11.13 9.53 -10.89
CA GLU A 18 -10.32 10.60 -11.45
C GLU A 18 -9.29 9.91 -12.35
N LYS A 19 -9.63 9.70 -13.64
CA LYS A 19 -8.81 8.95 -14.58
C LYS A 19 -7.45 9.60 -14.57
N VAL A 20 -6.48 8.94 -13.93
CA VAL A 20 -5.15 9.47 -13.77
C VAL A 20 -4.62 9.69 -15.18
N ILE A 21 -4.50 10.96 -15.57
CA ILE A 21 -4.11 11.38 -16.93
C ILE A 21 -2.73 10.80 -17.29
N GLN A 22 -1.95 10.40 -16.28
CA GLN A 22 -0.67 9.73 -16.42
C GLN A 22 -0.78 8.25 -16.04
N LYS A 23 -0.44 7.39 -17.02
CA LYS A 23 -0.44 5.92 -17.00
C LYS A 23 0.42 5.24 -15.90
N LYS A 24 0.89 5.96 -14.87
CA LYS A 24 1.97 5.55 -13.94
C LYS A 24 1.82 5.99 -12.48
N ASP A 25 0.65 6.42 -12.00
CA ASP A 25 0.47 6.68 -10.56
C ASP A 25 0.14 5.38 -9.80
N TYR A 26 1.17 4.59 -9.54
CA TYR A 26 1.07 3.33 -8.80
C TYR A 26 0.61 3.54 -7.35
N THR A 27 0.89 4.69 -6.77
CA THR A 27 0.46 5.03 -5.40
C THR A 27 -1.06 5.13 -5.33
N LYS A 28 -1.68 5.90 -6.22
CA LYS A 28 -3.14 5.98 -6.31
C LYS A 28 -3.76 4.62 -6.63
N MET A 29 -3.14 3.83 -7.51
CA MET A 29 -3.61 2.47 -7.81
C MET A 29 -3.66 1.59 -6.56
N ILE A 30 -2.60 1.56 -5.75
CA ILE A 30 -2.57 0.77 -4.51
C ILE A 30 -3.62 1.26 -3.51
N VAL A 31 -3.82 2.58 -3.38
CA VAL A 31 -4.86 3.15 -2.51
C VAL A 31 -6.25 2.66 -2.94
N HIS A 32 -6.54 2.67 -4.24
CA HIS A 32 -7.82 2.20 -4.72
C HIS A 32 -7.99 0.68 -4.61
N MET A 33 -6.92 -0.11 -4.79
CA MET A 33 -6.94 -1.55 -4.50
C MET A 33 -7.30 -1.81 -3.03
N GLU A 34 -6.71 -1.04 -2.11
CA GLU A 34 -7.00 -1.12 -0.67
C GLU A 34 -8.47 -0.78 -0.38
N GLN A 35 -8.99 0.31 -0.93
CA GLN A 35 -10.40 0.71 -0.77
C GLN A 35 -11.37 -0.37 -1.27
N VAL A 36 -11.15 -0.89 -2.48
CA VAL A 36 -12.00 -1.93 -3.06
C VAL A 36 -11.90 -3.22 -2.25
N HIS A 37 -10.70 -3.61 -1.81
CA HIS A 37 -10.49 -4.80 -1.00
C HIS A 37 -11.23 -4.71 0.34
N GLU A 38 -11.09 -3.61 1.07
CA GLU A 38 -11.75 -3.40 2.35
C GLU A 38 -13.28 -3.36 2.21
N ALA A 39 -13.79 -2.65 1.20
CA ALA A 39 -15.23 -2.62 0.93
C ALA A 39 -15.79 -4.02 0.61
N THR A 40 -15.02 -4.83 -0.13
CA THR A 40 -15.42 -6.20 -0.48
C THR A 40 -15.42 -7.11 0.75
N VAL A 41 -14.36 -7.07 1.57
CA VAL A 41 -14.30 -7.83 2.84
C VAL A 41 -15.44 -7.43 3.77
N TRP A 42 -15.74 -6.13 3.85
CA TRP A 42 -16.87 -5.64 4.63
C TRP A 42 -18.21 -6.17 4.12
N GLN A 43 -18.41 -6.22 2.80
CA GLN A 43 -19.60 -6.83 2.21
C GLN A 43 -19.71 -8.32 2.53
N CYS A 44 -18.61 -9.09 2.45
CA CYS A 44 -18.58 -10.50 2.85
C CYS A 44 -19.03 -10.70 4.31
N LEU A 45 -18.52 -9.87 5.23
CA LEU A 45 -18.92 -9.90 6.64
C LEU A 45 -20.41 -9.63 6.82
N ARG A 46 -20.96 -8.64 6.09
CA ARG A 46 -22.40 -8.35 6.16
C ARG A 46 -23.27 -9.49 5.66
N THR A 47 -22.84 -10.18 4.61
CA THR A 47 -23.52 -11.37 4.08
C THR A 47 -23.49 -12.54 5.07
N VAL A 48 -22.44 -12.67 5.89
CA VAL A 48 -22.40 -13.68 6.96
C VAL A 48 -23.32 -13.30 8.12
N ILE A 49 -23.38 -12.02 8.47
CA ILE A 49 -24.24 -11.50 9.54
C ILE A 49 -25.73 -11.48 9.11
N GLY A 50 -26.02 -11.45 7.80
CA GLY A 50 -27.38 -11.39 7.24
C GLY A 50 -27.94 -9.96 7.19
N ILE A 51 -27.06 -8.96 7.05
CA ILE A 51 -27.43 -7.53 7.03
C ILE A 51 -26.96 -6.83 5.76
N GLU A 52 -26.69 -7.57 4.68
CA GLU A 52 -26.13 -7.05 3.42
C GLU A 52 -27.01 -5.98 2.75
N ASN A 53 -28.32 -6.05 2.93
CA ASN A 53 -29.28 -5.10 2.34
C ASN A 53 -29.67 -3.95 3.29
N ASN A 54 -29.18 -3.96 4.53
CA ASN A 54 -29.49 -2.90 5.48
C ASN A 54 -28.83 -1.58 5.06
N ILE A 55 -29.37 -0.46 5.54
CA ILE A 55 -28.74 0.85 5.33
C ILE A 55 -27.46 0.90 6.19
N VAL A 56 -26.41 1.52 5.64
CA VAL A 56 -25.16 1.71 6.36
C VAL A 56 -25.34 2.87 7.34
N GLU A 57 -25.34 2.58 8.63
CA GLU A 57 -25.40 3.58 9.68
C GLU A 57 -24.01 3.88 10.25
N GLU A 58 -23.77 5.10 10.71
CA GLU A 58 -22.52 5.47 11.38
C GLU A 58 -22.36 4.79 12.76
N LYS A 59 -23.48 4.30 13.32
CA LYS A 59 -23.48 3.64 14.62
C LYS A 59 -22.93 2.22 14.50
N LEU A 60 -21.79 1.98 15.13
CA LEU A 60 -21.16 0.65 15.16
C LEU A 60 -22.01 -0.36 15.95
N LEU A 61 -22.19 -1.54 15.36
CA LEU A 61 -22.81 -2.67 16.03
C LEU A 61 -21.89 -3.19 17.14
N VAL A 62 -22.43 -3.37 18.34
CA VAL A 62 -21.72 -4.00 19.45
C VAL A 62 -21.99 -5.49 19.41
N ILE A 63 -20.96 -6.28 19.15
CA ILE A 63 -21.02 -7.74 19.05
C ILE A 63 -20.08 -8.33 20.12
N ALA A 64 -20.53 -9.38 20.81
CA ALA A 64 -19.69 -10.09 21.77
C ALA A 64 -18.49 -10.75 21.06
N SER A 65 -17.32 -10.75 21.69
CA SER A 65 -16.06 -11.21 21.07
C SER A 65 -16.13 -12.65 20.54
N ASP A 66 -16.75 -13.57 21.28
CA ASP A 66 -16.88 -14.97 20.86
C ASP A 66 -17.71 -15.10 19.57
N LYS A 67 -18.84 -14.38 19.52
CA LYS A 67 -19.70 -14.31 18.34
C LYS A 67 -18.99 -13.65 17.16
N TRP A 68 -18.17 -12.62 17.42
CA TRP A 68 -17.39 -11.95 16.39
C TRP A 68 -16.34 -12.89 15.77
N ASN A 69 -15.65 -13.68 16.60
CA ASN A 69 -14.70 -14.69 16.12
C ASN A 69 -15.40 -15.76 15.27
N GLU A 70 -16.58 -16.22 15.68
CA GLU A 70 -17.40 -17.16 14.89
C GLU A 70 -17.79 -16.57 13.53
N ILE A 71 -18.17 -15.29 13.48
CA ILE A 71 -18.47 -14.57 12.24
C ILE A 71 -17.23 -14.50 11.33
N ILE A 72 -16.06 -14.18 11.88
CA ILE A 72 -14.81 -14.13 11.12
C ILE A 72 -14.48 -15.49 10.53
N GLU A 73 -14.50 -16.55 11.32
CA GLU A 73 -14.23 -17.92 10.86
C GLU A 73 -15.21 -18.35 9.77
N THR A 74 -16.50 -18.06 9.97
CA THR A 74 -17.53 -18.34 8.96
C THR A 74 -17.29 -17.55 7.67
N CYS A 75 -16.89 -16.28 7.78
CA CYS A 75 -16.53 -15.46 6.62
C CYS A 75 -15.30 -16.00 5.89
N TYR A 76 -14.28 -16.42 6.63
CA TYR A 76 -13.07 -17.02 6.08
C TYR A 76 -13.40 -18.31 5.32
N ASN A 77 -14.11 -19.24 5.97
CA ASN A 77 -14.49 -20.52 5.37
C ASN A 77 -15.39 -20.37 4.14
N ARG A 78 -16.21 -19.31 4.09
CA ARG A 78 -17.15 -19.09 2.99
C ARG A 78 -16.52 -18.38 1.78
N PHE A 79 -15.52 -17.53 1.98
CA PHE A 79 -15.01 -16.66 0.91
C PHE A 79 -13.48 -16.69 0.71
N CYS A 80 -12.71 -17.06 1.72
CA CYS A 80 -11.26 -16.93 1.71
C CYS A 80 -10.51 -18.28 1.74
N SER A 81 -11.22 -19.38 2.01
CA SER A 81 -10.62 -20.72 2.07
C SER A 81 -10.35 -21.29 0.67
N PRO A 82 -9.42 -22.26 0.54
CA PRO A 82 -9.22 -23.01 -0.69
C PRO A 82 -10.51 -23.68 -1.20
N GLU A 83 -11.31 -24.24 -0.29
CA GLU A 83 -12.57 -24.93 -0.60
C GLU A 83 -13.59 -23.95 -1.20
N ALA A 84 -13.70 -22.73 -0.64
CA ALA A 84 -14.57 -21.69 -1.18
C ALA A 84 -14.22 -21.33 -2.62
N ARG A 85 -12.93 -21.38 -2.98
CA ARG A 85 -12.48 -21.12 -4.35
C ARG A 85 -12.88 -22.24 -5.29
N GLU A 86 -12.62 -23.49 -4.93
CA GLU A 86 -13.02 -24.65 -5.74
C GLU A 86 -14.53 -24.68 -5.97
N GLU A 87 -15.32 -24.38 -4.94
CA GLU A 87 -16.78 -24.29 -5.08
C GLU A 87 -17.22 -23.14 -5.98
N SER A 88 -16.50 -22.01 -5.93
CA SER A 88 -16.82 -20.83 -6.73
C SER A 88 -16.63 -21.01 -8.23
N GLU A 89 -15.82 -21.99 -8.69
CA GLU A 89 -15.60 -22.26 -10.11
C GLU A 89 -16.90 -22.52 -10.89
N LYS A 90 -17.93 -23.01 -10.19
CA LYS A 90 -19.28 -23.23 -10.75
C LYS A 90 -19.99 -21.94 -11.14
N ASN A 91 -19.56 -20.79 -10.60
CA ASN A 91 -20.13 -19.48 -10.87
C ASN A 91 -19.02 -18.47 -11.22
N ALA A 92 -18.95 -18.11 -12.51
CA ALA A 92 -17.92 -17.21 -13.03
C ALA A 92 -17.83 -15.86 -12.31
N SER A 93 -18.96 -15.26 -11.88
CA SER A 93 -18.92 -13.96 -11.20
C SER A 93 -18.33 -14.07 -9.80
N LEU A 94 -18.72 -15.10 -9.05
CA LEU A 94 -18.18 -15.37 -7.72
C LEU A 94 -16.70 -15.75 -7.79
N ASN A 95 -16.31 -16.63 -8.72
CA ASN A 95 -14.92 -17.03 -8.91
C ASN A 95 -14.02 -15.82 -9.19
N ASN A 96 -14.44 -14.94 -10.09
CA ASN A 96 -13.71 -13.72 -10.40
C ASN A 96 -13.56 -12.81 -9.17
N LEU A 97 -14.60 -12.69 -8.35
CA LEU A 97 -14.55 -11.91 -7.11
C LEU A 97 -13.54 -12.50 -6.11
N LEU A 98 -13.57 -13.81 -5.89
CA LEU A 98 -12.68 -14.46 -4.91
C LEU A 98 -11.21 -14.43 -5.34
N ILE A 99 -10.92 -14.66 -6.62
CA ILE A 99 -9.56 -14.52 -7.18
C ILE A 99 -9.06 -13.10 -6.96
N HIS A 100 -9.89 -12.12 -7.29
CA HIS A 100 -9.55 -10.71 -7.14
C HIS A 100 -9.32 -10.32 -5.67
N MET A 101 -10.17 -10.78 -4.75
CA MET A 101 -9.96 -10.57 -3.31
C MET A 101 -8.62 -11.12 -2.84
N GLN A 102 -8.23 -12.31 -3.31
CA GLN A 102 -6.95 -12.92 -2.98
C GLN A 102 -5.79 -12.09 -3.54
N ASP A 103 -5.81 -11.75 -4.82
CA ASP A 103 -4.73 -10.99 -5.46
C ASP A 103 -4.51 -9.64 -4.75
N PHE A 104 -5.61 -8.94 -4.45
CA PHE A 104 -5.57 -7.66 -3.76
C PHE A 104 -5.07 -7.78 -2.33
N SER A 105 -5.43 -8.86 -1.63
CA SER A 105 -4.96 -9.10 -0.27
C SER A 105 -3.43 -9.12 -0.20
N THR A 106 -2.76 -9.72 -1.20
CA THR A 106 -1.29 -9.78 -1.22
C THR A 106 -0.66 -8.40 -1.44
N VAL A 107 -1.27 -7.55 -2.26
CA VAL A 107 -0.78 -6.19 -2.52
C VAL A 107 -1.02 -5.27 -1.34
N VAL A 108 -2.21 -5.34 -0.73
CA VAL A 108 -2.56 -4.57 0.47
C VAL A 108 -1.65 -4.96 1.64
N GLU A 109 -1.45 -6.26 1.84
CA GLU A 109 -0.57 -6.78 2.89
C GLU A 109 0.89 -6.37 2.66
N ALA A 110 1.41 -6.47 1.43
CA ALA A 110 2.75 -5.99 1.11
C ALA A 110 2.91 -4.49 1.39
N ASN A 111 1.92 -3.67 1.02
CA ASN A 111 1.94 -2.23 1.26
C ASN A 111 1.94 -1.92 2.77
N ARG A 112 1.09 -2.60 3.55
CA ARG A 112 1.00 -2.44 5.01
C ARG A 112 2.27 -2.90 5.72
N ALA A 113 2.80 -4.06 5.35
CA ALA A 113 4.07 -4.58 5.85
C ALA A 113 5.23 -3.62 5.55
N MET A 114 5.29 -3.11 4.32
CA MET A 114 6.29 -2.13 3.91
C MET A 114 6.20 -0.85 4.74
N LYS A 115 5.01 -0.24 4.87
CA LYS A 115 4.79 0.96 5.69
C LYS A 115 5.16 0.75 7.17
N ALA A 116 4.85 -0.43 7.70
CA ALA A 116 5.17 -0.83 9.07
C ALA A 116 6.67 -1.12 9.28
N GLY A 117 7.46 -1.27 8.21
CA GLY A 117 8.85 -1.70 8.31
C GLY A 117 9.02 -3.20 8.62
N ASP A 118 7.94 -3.99 8.47
CA ASP A 118 7.95 -5.42 8.77
C ASP A 118 8.42 -6.23 7.57
N VAL A 119 9.74 -6.45 7.52
CA VAL A 119 10.39 -7.22 6.46
C VAL A 119 10.00 -8.71 6.52
N GLY A 120 9.64 -9.24 7.69
CA GLY A 120 9.22 -10.63 7.83
C GLY A 120 7.91 -10.89 7.08
N ARG A 121 6.90 -10.06 7.32
CA ARG A 121 5.62 -10.09 6.59
C ARG A 121 5.83 -9.88 5.09
N LEU A 122 6.72 -8.95 4.72
CA LEU A 122 7.02 -8.69 3.31
C LEU A 122 7.64 -9.91 2.60
N ILE A 123 8.56 -10.63 3.25
CA ILE A 123 9.15 -11.86 2.69
C ILE A 123 8.09 -12.95 2.51
N ASN A 124 7.12 -13.07 3.42
CA ASN A 124 6.02 -14.03 3.26
C ASN A 124 5.19 -13.73 2.00
N ILE A 125 4.92 -12.46 1.72
CA ILE A 125 4.28 -12.07 0.45
C ILE A 125 5.18 -12.38 -0.75
N TRP A 126 6.47 -12.08 -0.68
CA TRP A 126 7.40 -12.38 -1.76
C TRP A 126 7.46 -13.87 -2.08
N LYS A 127 7.39 -14.76 -1.09
CA LYS A 127 7.31 -16.22 -1.33
C LYS A 127 6.10 -16.60 -2.17
N MET A 128 4.95 -15.96 -1.97
CA MET A 128 3.76 -16.18 -2.82
C MET A 128 3.96 -15.59 -4.22
N TRP A 129 4.51 -14.37 -4.30
CA TRP A 129 4.78 -13.69 -5.56
C TRP A 129 5.84 -14.39 -6.42
N VAL A 130 6.78 -15.12 -5.81
CA VAL A 130 7.75 -15.96 -6.52
C VAL A 130 7.06 -16.95 -7.46
N PHE A 131 5.96 -17.57 -7.04
CA PHE A 131 5.20 -18.49 -7.89
C PHE A 131 4.36 -17.74 -8.92
N MET A 132 3.64 -16.69 -8.50
CA MET A 132 2.78 -15.92 -9.41
C MET A 132 3.56 -15.24 -10.55
N THR A 133 4.77 -14.74 -10.27
CA THR A 133 5.61 -14.10 -11.28
C THR A 133 6.09 -15.08 -12.36
N GLN A 134 6.12 -16.39 -12.11
CA GLN A 134 6.41 -17.39 -13.15
C GLN A 134 5.24 -17.54 -14.14
N SER A 135 4.02 -17.45 -13.64
CA SER A 135 2.81 -17.64 -14.46
C SER A 135 2.37 -16.39 -15.20
N LEU A 136 2.81 -15.19 -14.78
CA LEU A 136 2.38 -13.92 -15.36
C LEU A 136 3.28 -13.48 -16.53
N PRO A 137 2.72 -13.30 -17.74
CA PRO A 137 3.51 -12.85 -18.89
C PRO A 137 3.99 -11.40 -18.70
N GLY A 138 5.23 -11.12 -19.12
CA GLY A 138 5.82 -9.77 -19.07
C GLY A 138 6.63 -9.44 -17.81
N LEU A 139 6.67 -10.33 -16.80
CA LEU A 139 7.45 -10.16 -15.58
C LEU A 139 8.78 -10.95 -15.58
N THR A 140 9.45 -11.04 -16.74
CA THR A 140 10.64 -11.89 -16.95
C THR A 140 11.82 -11.59 -16.01
N HIS A 141 12.01 -10.33 -15.64
CA HIS A 141 13.05 -9.97 -14.65
C HIS A 141 12.64 -10.40 -13.24
N TYR A 142 11.40 -10.14 -12.83
CA TYR A 142 10.92 -10.50 -11.51
C TYR A 142 10.84 -12.01 -11.32
N SER A 143 10.42 -12.75 -12.34
CA SER A 143 10.41 -14.22 -12.33
C SER A 143 11.81 -14.81 -12.20
N ALA A 144 12.86 -14.13 -12.68
CA ALA A 144 14.22 -14.60 -12.50
C ALA A 144 14.86 -14.16 -11.16
N TYR A 145 14.67 -12.90 -10.75
CA TYR A 145 15.41 -12.30 -9.64
C TYR A 145 14.72 -12.45 -8.28
N LEU A 146 13.39 -12.37 -8.22
CA LEU A 146 12.66 -12.48 -6.95
C LEU A 146 12.89 -13.84 -6.26
N PRO A 147 12.83 -14.99 -6.97
CA PRO A 147 13.10 -16.28 -6.33
C PRO A 147 14.52 -16.39 -5.81
N ARG A 148 15.49 -15.86 -6.57
CA ARG A 148 16.90 -15.81 -6.14
C ARG A 148 17.05 -14.99 -4.87
N LEU A 149 16.46 -13.79 -4.80
CA LEU A 149 16.51 -12.93 -3.62
C LEU A 149 15.92 -13.62 -2.39
N VAL A 150 14.74 -14.25 -2.54
CA VAL A 150 14.09 -14.98 -1.45
C VAL A 150 15.00 -16.11 -0.95
N LEU A 151 15.49 -16.96 -1.85
CA LEU A 151 16.41 -18.06 -1.49
C LEU A 151 17.70 -17.57 -0.84
N PHE A 152 18.28 -16.48 -1.34
CA PHE A 152 19.47 -15.88 -0.74
C PHE A 152 19.22 -15.48 0.71
N ILE A 153 18.12 -14.77 0.96
CA ILE A 153 17.82 -14.21 2.26
C ILE A 153 17.30 -15.27 3.25
N THR A 154 16.65 -16.34 2.79
CA THR A 154 16.07 -17.35 3.68
C THR A 154 16.93 -18.58 3.88
N GLU A 155 17.60 -19.08 2.84
CA GLU A 155 18.29 -20.38 2.87
C GLU A 155 19.81 -20.31 2.72
N ILE A 156 20.33 -19.41 1.86
CA ILE A 156 21.74 -19.47 1.43
C ILE A 156 22.67 -18.65 2.33
N LEU A 157 22.24 -17.44 2.72
CA LEU A 157 23.12 -16.53 3.46
C LEU A 157 23.26 -16.94 4.93
N PRO A 158 24.45 -16.77 5.53
CA PRO A 158 24.62 -16.91 6.97
C PRO A 158 23.63 -16.03 7.74
N PRO A 159 23.10 -16.48 8.89
CA PRO A 159 22.03 -15.77 9.61
C PRO A 159 22.31 -14.30 9.90
N SER A 160 23.56 -13.96 10.24
CA SER A 160 23.99 -12.57 10.49
C SER A 160 23.91 -11.70 9.23
N LEU A 161 24.33 -12.22 8.08
CA LEU A 161 24.30 -11.50 6.81
C LEU A 161 22.87 -11.41 6.26
N ALA A 162 22.08 -12.48 6.38
CA ALA A 162 20.66 -12.45 6.07
C ALA A 162 19.92 -11.38 6.88
N LYS A 163 20.19 -11.31 8.20
CA LYS A 163 19.64 -10.27 9.07
C LYS A 163 20.05 -8.87 8.59
N LEU A 164 21.34 -8.65 8.31
CA LEU A 164 21.83 -7.38 7.80
C LEU A 164 21.08 -6.97 6.53
N ILE A 165 21.00 -7.85 5.52
CA ILE A 165 20.32 -7.53 4.26
C ILE A 165 18.85 -7.19 4.51
N ARG A 166 18.13 -7.99 5.32
CA ARG A 166 16.72 -7.74 5.67
C ARG A 166 16.53 -6.32 6.23
N HIS A 167 17.39 -5.89 7.15
CA HIS A 167 17.32 -4.56 7.74
C HIS A 167 17.68 -3.41 6.78
N THR A 168 18.28 -3.71 5.61
CA THR A 168 18.59 -2.69 4.58
C THR A 168 17.53 -2.55 3.48
N LEU A 169 16.54 -3.46 3.43
CA LEU A 169 15.52 -3.45 2.38
C LEU A 169 14.59 -2.25 2.47
N LEU A 170 14.26 -1.86 3.70
CA LEU A 170 13.37 -0.76 4.01
C LEU A 170 14.12 0.33 4.75
N VAL A 171 13.81 1.57 4.42
CA VAL A 171 14.35 2.77 5.06
C VAL A 171 13.21 3.58 5.64
N LEU A 172 13.49 4.34 6.69
CA LEU A 172 12.53 5.25 7.32
C LEU A 172 12.98 6.70 7.12
N PRO A 173 12.58 7.37 6.02
CA PRO A 173 13.10 8.70 5.70
C PRO A 173 12.65 9.79 6.69
N SER A 174 11.41 9.69 7.18
CA SER A 174 10.79 10.74 8.01
C SER A 174 10.97 10.52 9.51
N GLY A 175 11.49 9.37 9.93
CA GLY A 175 11.53 8.96 11.35
C GLY A 175 10.15 8.64 11.97
N ARG A 176 9.05 8.77 11.22
CA ARG A 176 7.68 8.56 11.74
C ARG A 176 7.25 7.09 11.65
N PRO A 177 6.59 6.52 12.67
CA PRO A 177 5.98 5.20 12.55
C PRO A 177 5.06 5.11 11.33
N GLY A 178 5.06 3.95 10.65
CA GLY A 178 4.19 3.73 9.48
C GLY A 178 4.67 4.40 8.17
N HIS A 179 5.86 4.99 8.14
CA HIS A 179 6.39 5.71 6.96
C HIS A 179 7.65 5.06 6.36
N PHE A 180 7.83 3.76 6.57
CA PHE A 180 8.89 3.03 5.90
C PHE A 180 8.62 2.94 4.40
N VAL A 181 9.69 3.00 3.61
CA VAL A 181 9.65 2.88 2.16
C VAL A 181 10.77 1.94 1.70
N ALA A 182 10.61 1.35 0.51
CA ALA A 182 11.68 0.58 -0.12
C ALA A 182 12.93 1.45 -0.32
N LYS A 183 14.11 0.87 -0.08
CA LYS A 183 15.40 1.54 -0.31
C LYS A 183 15.51 2.08 -1.74
N ASP A 184 15.04 1.31 -2.72
CA ASP A 184 15.10 1.68 -4.13
C ASP A 184 14.24 2.91 -4.43
N PHE A 185 13.01 2.96 -3.93
CA PHE A 185 12.14 4.15 -4.02
C PHE A 185 12.80 5.40 -3.41
N PHE A 186 13.48 5.25 -2.26
CA PHE A 186 14.20 6.37 -1.65
C PHE A 186 15.39 6.82 -2.51
N LEU A 187 16.11 5.89 -3.14
CA LEU A 187 17.20 6.16 -4.06
C LEU A 187 16.69 6.83 -5.36
N GLU A 188 15.53 6.44 -5.85
CA GLU A 188 14.86 7.10 -6.99
C GLU A 188 14.54 8.56 -6.70
N ASN A 189 14.08 8.88 -5.49
CA ASN A 189 13.84 10.27 -5.09
C ASN A 189 15.13 11.10 -5.17
N TYR A 190 16.27 10.59 -4.68
CA TYR A 190 17.55 11.29 -4.82
C TYR A 190 17.99 11.42 -6.28
N ASN A 191 17.82 10.38 -7.08
CA ASN A 191 18.12 10.42 -8.51
C ASN A 191 17.26 11.46 -9.24
N TYR A 192 16.00 11.62 -8.85
CA TYR A 192 15.12 12.65 -9.37
C TYR A 192 15.67 14.04 -9.05
N TRP A 193 16.02 14.32 -7.79
CA TRP A 193 16.62 15.60 -7.38
C TRP A 193 17.90 15.90 -8.17
N LEU A 194 18.80 14.92 -8.31
CA LEU A 194 20.01 15.07 -9.10
C LEU A 194 19.68 15.46 -10.56
N LYS A 195 18.84 14.67 -11.23
CA LYS A 195 18.52 14.88 -12.64
C LYS A 195 17.78 16.18 -12.93
N HIS A 196 16.85 16.59 -12.05
CA HIS A 196 15.93 17.68 -12.36
C HIS A 196 16.28 18.99 -11.67
N PHE A 197 16.83 18.95 -10.45
CA PHE A 197 17.15 20.17 -9.70
C PHE A 197 18.61 20.56 -9.88
N TYR A 198 19.54 19.61 -9.72
CA TYR A 198 20.97 19.91 -9.75
C TYR A 198 21.56 19.95 -11.16
N THR A 199 21.11 19.09 -12.07
CA THR A 199 21.69 19.00 -13.43
C THR A 199 21.01 19.92 -14.45
N ARG A 200 19.75 20.34 -14.26
CA ARG A 200 19.02 21.24 -15.19
C ARG A 200 19.19 22.73 -14.87
N GLY A 201 20.32 23.13 -14.29
CA GLY A 201 20.62 24.54 -14.08
C GLY A 201 21.00 25.24 -15.38
N GLY A 202 20.17 26.18 -15.85
CA GLY A 202 20.61 27.18 -16.84
C GLY A 202 21.67 28.12 -16.23
N MET A 203 22.31 29.00 -17.03
CA MET A 203 23.38 29.92 -16.60
C MET A 203 23.09 30.75 -15.32
N GLY A 204 21.82 30.87 -14.89
CA GLY A 204 21.41 31.55 -13.65
C GLY A 204 21.19 30.66 -12.41
N THR A 205 21.26 29.33 -12.50
CA THR A 205 20.95 28.43 -11.36
C THR A 205 22.21 28.11 -10.57
N GLN A 206 22.64 29.04 -9.71
CA GLN A 206 23.75 28.81 -8.78
C GLN A 206 23.23 28.08 -7.54
N VAL A 207 23.34 26.75 -7.54
CA VAL A 207 22.93 25.88 -6.43
C VAL A 207 23.55 26.32 -5.10
N ASP A 208 24.82 26.74 -5.09
CA ASP A 208 25.49 27.20 -3.88
C ASP A 208 24.90 28.52 -3.37
N ARG A 209 24.51 29.44 -4.26
CA ARG A 209 23.79 30.67 -3.88
C ARG A 209 22.43 30.36 -3.27
N LEU A 210 21.68 29.42 -3.86
CA LEU A 210 20.40 28.97 -3.32
C LEU A 210 20.58 28.30 -1.97
N LYS A 211 21.59 27.43 -1.81
CA LYS A 211 21.92 26.82 -0.52
C LYS A 211 22.25 27.87 0.52
N THR A 212 23.05 28.90 0.21
CA THR A 212 23.35 29.98 1.15
C THR A 212 22.11 30.77 1.53
N LEU A 213 21.25 31.12 0.56
CA LEU A 213 20.00 31.84 0.81
C LEU A 213 19.01 31.02 1.64
N TYR A 214 18.80 29.74 1.30
CA TYR A 214 17.87 28.88 2.04
C TYR A 214 18.43 28.49 3.40
N SER A 215 19.71 28.13 3.52
CA SER A 215 20.33 27.75 4.81
C SER A 215 20.30 28.87 5.83
N SER A 216 20.47 30.13 5.39
CA SER A 216 20.33 31.31 6.26
C SER A 216 18.90 31.46 6.80
N ASN A 217 17.90 30.93 6.10
CA ASN A 217 16.48 30.98 6.46
C ASN A 217 15.96 29.69 7.12
N ILE A 218 16.76 28.61 7.19
CA ILE A 218 16.39 27.37 7.87
C ILE A 218 16.05 27.59 9.36
N PRO A 219 16.79 28.41 10.13
CA PRO A 219 16.42 28.72 11.51
C PRO A 219 15.02 29.32 11.59
N LEU A 220 14.70 30.28 10.71
CA LEU A 220 13.41 30.96 10.67
C LEU A 220 12.25 30.01 10.35
N VAL A 221 12.45 29.06 9.41
CA VAL A 221 11.45 28.05 9.04
C VAL A 221 11.30 27.00 10.15
N SER A 222 12.40 26.63 10.81
CA SER A 222 12.38 25.74 11.98
C SER A 222 11.61 26.38 13.14
N ASP A 223 11.81 27.68 13.38
CA ASP A 223 11.10 28.42 14.43
C ASP A 223 9.60 28.55 14.11
N LEU A 224 9.24 28.78 12.85
CA LEU A 224 7.83 28.78 12.39
C LEU A 224 7.15 27.41 12.53
N MET A 225 7.87 26.33 12.25
CA MET A 225 7.35 24.96 12.38
C MET A 225 7.24 24.49 13.84
N ASN A 226 8.08 25.03 14.72
CA ASN A 226 8.10 24.73 16.15
C ASN A 226 7.29 25.73 16.99
N ALA A 227 6.73 26.77 16.38
CA ALA A 227 5.85 27.72 17.07
C ALA A 227 4.53 27.01 17.47
N PRO A 228 4.12 27.07 18.74
CA PRO A 228 2.84 26.51 19.16
C PRO A 228 1.71 27.23 18.45
N ILE A 229 0.80 26.45 17.84
CA ILE A 229 -0.48 26.97 17.32
C ILE A 229 -1.35 27.33 18.53
N THR A 230 -1.07 28.47 19.16
CA THR A 230 -2.01 29.10 20.08
C THR A 230 -2.93 29.97 19.25
N GLY A 231 -4.10 29.43 18.94
CA GLY A 231 -5.24 30.22 18.51
C GLY A 231 -5.58 31.27 19.56
N GLN A 232 -5.56 32.53 19.16
CA GLN A 232 -6.28 33.60 19.82
C GLN A 232 -7.05 34.36 18.74
N ILE A 233 -8.21 33.80 18.39
CA ILE A 233 -9.36 34.61 17.98
C ILE A 233 -9.75 35.38 19.24
N TYR A 234 -9.19 36.58 19.42
CA TYR A 234 -9.76 37.53 20.36
C TYR A 234 -11.00 38.14 19.71
N SER A 235 -12.13 37.88 20.35
CA SER A 235 -13.37 38.59 20.11
C SER A 235 -13.18 40.08 20.42
N PHE A 236 -13.35 40.90 19.40
CA PHE A 236 -13.76 42.29 19.45
C PHE A 236 -15.04 42.29 18.61
N PHE A 237 -16.26 42.49 19.12
CA PHE A 237 -16.77 43.58 19.93
C PHE A 237 -18.09 43.17 20.60
N PHE A 238 -18.54 43.99 21.57
CA PHE A 238 -19.95 44.19 21.90
C PHE A 238 -20.83 44.37 20.65
#